data_AF-A0A8S3UEG0-F1
#
_entry.id   AF-A0A8S3UEG0-F1
#
_cell.length_a   1.000
_cell.length_b   1.000
_cell.length_c   1.000
_cell.angle_alpha   90.00
_cell.angle_beta   90.00
_cell.angle_gamma   90.00
#
_symmetry.space_group_name_H-M   'P 1'
#
loop_
_entity.id
_entity.type
_entity.pdbx_description
1 polymer ?
#
loop_
_entity_poly.entity_id
_entity_poly.type
_entity_poly.pdbx_seq_one_letter_code
_entity_poly.pdbx_strand_id
1 'polypeptide(L)'
;MTKTFLKAQREYYGNNYKETKLDDLDEIQCNDFIFHHKNRKKFINKSGGIALGYKSYLESFIKPITTDCQFVLWFSIDKKVFDSPENVIFGIVYVPPENSSYSSVEAFNDIEREFHKFNENTNLICLVGDFNARTGNLRDYIEDNDTEDYFVNNVIDITELTDTKILDELCIPKHRNSPDLVVNNFGRKLVDFCKNNNVFIYNGRIGNDKAGKSTSKNLSVVDYALSTAHLLKFVKHFEVLEFSKLYSDIHSPLSLVLGEIRPECIHQNECDRNIPVRIKPWKFEKSLDFKNNIDLSRVEAVLENLDILNTNTTDIQKDSVNQVVQEISNILLESAKKFSWFNLRKAKF
;
A
#
# COMPACT_ATOMS: atom_id res chain seq x y z
N MET A 1 8.97 -7.08 21.63
CA MET A 1 9.46 -7.97 20.55
C MET A 1 8.43 -7.94 19.44
N THR A 2 8.59 -7.07 18.44
CA THR A 2 7.61 -6.96 17.34
C THR A 2 7.76 -8.15 16.40
N LYS A 3 6.65 -8.80 16.04
CA LYS A 3 6.62 -9.95 15.13
C LYS A 3 6.09 -9.54 13.76
N THR A 4 6.68 -10.02 12.68
CA THR A 4 6.15 -9.94 11.32
C THR A 4 6.01 -11.35 10.78
N PHE A 5 4.84 -11.71 10.26
CA PHE A 5 4.53 -13.02 9.70
C PHE A 5 4.68 -12.98 8.17
N LEU A 6 5.44 -13.91 7.62
CA LEU A 6 5.52 -14.21 6.20
C LEU A 6 4.84 -15.55 5.96
N LYS A 7 3.76 -15.58 5.18
CA LYS A 7 3.00 -16.80 4.85
C LYS A 7 3.01 -17.03 3.35
N ALA A 8 3.63 -18.08 2.80
CA ALA A 8 3.52 -18.36 1.37
C ALA A 8 2.34 -19.29 1.03
N GLN A 9 1.79 -19.21 -0.18
CA GLN A 9 0.57 -19.90 -0.64
C GLN A 9 0.64 -21.45 -0.65
N ARG A 10 1.79 -22.04 -0.28
CA ARG A 10 1.98 -23.47 0.03
C ARG A 10 2.14 -23.78 1.53
N GLU A 11 1.56 -22.95 2.40
CA GLU A 11 1.67 -23.02 3.87
C GLU A 11 3.11 -23.01 4.39
N TYR A 12 3.91 -22.05 3.95
CA TYR A 12 5.23 -21.78 4.53
C TYR A 12 5.11 -20.64 5.55
N TYR A 13 5.45 -20.89 6.81
CA TYR A 13 5.41 -19.89 7.88
C TYR A 13 6.83 -19.45 8.27
N GLY A 14 7.11 -18.16 8.05
CA GLY A 14 8.28 -17.45 8.58
C GLY A 14 7.83 -16.33 9.52
N ASN A 15 8.58 -16.14 10.61
CA ASN A 15 8.38 -15.10 11.60
C ASN A 15 9.65 -14.25 11.68
N ASN A 16 9.53 -12.97 11.40
CA ASN A 16 10.59 -11.98 11.51
C ASN A 16 10.40 -11.19 12.80
N TYR A 17 11.43 -11.13 13.63
CA TYR A 17 11.40 -10.49 14.95
C TYR A 17 12.36 -9.31 15.00
N LYS A 18 11.93 -8.24 15.65
CA LYS A 18 12.72 -7.02 15.88
C LYS A 18 12.69 -6.64 17.35
N GLU A 19 13.75 -5.96 17.77
CA GLU A 19 14.03 -5.69 19.20
C GLU A 19 14.01 -6.97 20.02
N THR A 20 14.78 -7.96 19.55
CA THR A 20 14.86 -9.28 20.21
C THR A 20 15.44 -9.17 21.61
N LYS A 21 16.29 -8.16 21.85
CA LYS A 21 17.05 -7.93 23.09
C LYS A 21 17.86 -9.17 23.48
N LEU A 22 18.37 -9.86 22.46
CA LEU A 22 19.25 -11.02 22.62
C LEU A 22 20.70 -10.61 22.42
N ASP A 23 21.59 -11.36 23.05
CA ASP A 23 23.03 -11.34 22.81
C ASP A 23 23.50 -12.62 22.10
N ASP A 24 24.79 -12.68 21.77
CA ASP A 24 25.40 -13.80 21.03
C ASP A 24 25.47 -15.11 21.84
N LEU A 25 25.12 -15.07 23.13
CA LEU A 25 25.07 -16.24 24.01
C LEU A 25 23.63 -16.75 24.22
N ASP A 26 22.63 -15.99 23.79
CA ASP A 26 21.22 -16.38 23.93
C ASP A 26 20.80 -17.30 22.77
N GLU A 27 20.26 -18.47 23.11
CA GLU A 27 19.61 -19.38 22.16
C GLU A 27 18.09 -19.41 22.38
N ILE A 28 17.31 -19.10 21.36
CA ILE A 28 15.86 -19.38 21.37
C ILE A 28 15.64 -20.82 20.93
N GLN A 29 15.12 -21.64 21.84
CA GLN A 29 14.63 -22.98 21.50
C GLN A 29 13.09 -22.95 21.42
N CYS A 30 12.56 -23.23 20.23
CA CYS A 30 11.13 -23.45 20.02
C CYS A 30 10.96 -24.65 19.08
N ASN A 31 10.17 -25.63 19.50
CA ASN A 31 9.95 -26.85 18.71
C ASN A 31 9.45 -26.49 17.30
N ASP A 32 10.02 -27.17 16.30
CA ASP A 32 9.77 -26.99 14.88
C ASP A 32 10.17 -25.64 14.29
N PHE A 33 10.89 -24.79 15.00
CA PHE A 33 11.42 -23.53 14.47
C PHE A 33 12.94 -23.49 14.53
N ILE A 34 13.55 -22.96 13.48
CA ILE A 34 14.97 -22.62 13.40
C ILE A 34 15.08 -21.10 13.46
N PHE A 35 16.00 -20.61 14.30
CA PHE A 35 16.23 -19.17 14.47
C PHE A 35 17.62 -18.76 14.03
N HIS A 36 17.70 -17.61 13.38
CA HIS A 36 18.93 -16.90 13.07
C HIS A 36 18.87 -15.51 13.67
N HIS A 37 19.94 -15.10 14.33
CA HIS A 37 19.99 -13.84 15.07
C HIS A 37 21.05 -12.91 14.49
N LYS A 38 20.72 -11.62 14.43
CA LYS A 38 21.68 -10.54 14.21
C LYS A 38 21.62 -9.63 15.43
N ASN A 39 22.51 -9.92 16.38
CA ASN A 39 22.62 -9.15 17.62
C ASN A 39 23.48 -7.91 17.39
N ARG A 40 23.30 -6.90 18.24
CA ARG A 40 24.19 -5.73 18.25
C ARG A 40 25.50 -6.08 18.95
N LYS A 41 26.65 -5.75 18.34
CA LYS A 41 27.96 -5.99 18.93
C LYS A 41 28.21 -5.03 20.12
N LYS A 42 28.06 -5.55 21.35
CA LYS A 42 28.41 -5.00 22.70
C LYS A 42 27.67 -3.74 23.21
N PHE A 43 27.17 -3.81 24.46
CA PHE A 43 27.61 -3.04 25.66
C PHE A 43 26.53 -3.11 26.79
N ILE A 44 26.86 -3.76 27.92
CA ILE A 44 26.25 -3.73 29.28
C ILE A 44 24.75 -4.06 29.41
N ASN A 45 23.88 -3.61 28.50
CA ASN A 45 22.43 -3.82 28.50
C ASN A 45 21.98 -4.47 27.17
N LYS A 46 21.18 -5.54 27.25
CA LYS A 46 20.61 -6.21 26.07
C LYS A 46 19.57 -5.30 25.39
N SER A 47 19.95 -4.63 24.30
CA SER A 47 19.05 -3.72 23.55
C SER A 47 19.15 -3.91 22.04
N GLY A 48 18.02 -3.79 21.34
CA GLY A 48 17.93 -3.98 19.89
C GLY A 48 17.93 -5.45 19.46
N GLY A 49 18.55 -5.75 18.32
CA GLY A 49 18.64 -7.11 17.77
C GLY A 49 17.49 -7.48 16.83
N ILE A 50 17.83 -8.32 15.84
CA ILE A 50 16.93 -8.79 14.78
C ILE A 50 16.99 -10.32 14.79
N ALA A 51 15.86 -10.99 14.56
CA ALA A 51 15.87 -12.44 14.35
C ALA A 51 14.94 -12.87 13.23
N LEU A 52 15.34 -13.93 12.55
CA LEU A 52 14.55 -14.70 11.61
C LEU A 52 14.22 -16.04 12.25
N GLY A 53 12.95 -16.37 12.40
CA GLY A 53 12.48 -17.69 12.83
C GLY A 53 11.64 -18.33 11.74
N TYR A 54 11.96 -19.54 11.29
CA TYR A 54 11.18 -20.25 10.27
C TYR A 54 10.98 -21.71 10.65
N LYS A 55 9.94 -22.34 10.09
CA LYS A 55 9.66 -23.75 10.36
C LYS A 55 10.79 -24.66 9.90
N SER A 56 11.16 -25.69 10.66
CA SER A 56 12.31 -26.56 10.34
C SER A 56 12.23 -27.21 8.95
N TYR A 57 11.04 -27.57 8.46
CA TYR A 57 10.87 -28.11 7.10
C TYR A 57 11.20 -27.11 5.97
N LEU A 58 11.41 -25.83 6.28
CA LEU A 58 11.85 -24.79 5.35
C LEU A 58 13.38 -24.65 5.24
N GLU A 59 14.15 -25.35 6.08
CA GLU A 59 15.60 -25.16 6.19
C GLU A 59 16.32 -25.30 4.84
N SER A 60 15.92 -26.28 4.02
CA SER A 60 16.53 -26.49 2.70
C SER A 60 16.28 -25.35 1.71
N PHE A 61 15.30 -24.49 1.97
CA PHE A 61 14.90 -23.41 1.08
C PHE A 61 15.33 -22.03 1.58
N ILE A 62 15.71 -21.88 2.85
CA ILE A 62 16.07 -20.59 3.45
C ILE A 62 17.57 -20.55 3.70
N LYS A 63 18.24 -19.54 3.14
CA LYS A 63 19.68 -19.32 3.35
C LYS A 63 19.91 -17.92 3.92
N PRO A 64 20.28 -17.79 5.20
CA PRO A 64 20.75 -16.53 5.77
C PRO A 64 21.95 -15.99 5.00
N ILE A 65 22.05 -14.67 4.89
CA ILE A 65 23.14 -13.98 4.19
C ILE A 65 23.84 -13.07 5.21
N THR A 66 25.12 -13.34 5.45
CA THR A 66 25.94 -12.54 6.36
C THR A 66 26.40 -11.27 5.66
N THR A 67 26.12 -10.12 6.27
CA THR A 67 26.52 -8.79 5.79
C THR A 67 26.93 -7.88 6.95
N ASP A 68 27.66 -6.82 6.64
CA ASP A 68 28.18 -5.88 7.64
C ASP A 68 27.12 -4.89 8.16
N CYS A 69 26.04 -4.63 7.43
CA CYS A 69 24.99 -3.68 7.84
C CYS A 69 24.28 -4.16 9.10
N GLN A 70 24.37 -3.38 10.17
CA GLN A 70 23.78 -3.77 11.47
C GLN A 70 22.26 -3.58 11.53
N PHE A 71 21.67 -2.90 10.56
CA PHE A 71 20.25 -2.55 10.52
C PHE A 71 19.39 -3.59 9.80
N VAL A 72 20.01 -4.55 9.10
CA VAL A 72 19.28 -5.56 8.32
C VAL A 72 19.84 -6.95 8.55
N LEU A 73 18.94 -7.90 8.79
CA LEU A 73 19.22 -9.34 8.68
C LEU A 73 18.73 -9.81 7.32
N TRP A 74 19.66 -10.21 6.45
CA TRP A 74 19.35 -10.69 5.11
C TRP A 74 19.23 -12.20 5.04
N PHE A 75 18.32 -12.68 4.21
CA PHE A 75 18.21 -14.08 3.85
C PHE A 75 17.61 -14.23 2.45
N SER A 76 17.88 -15.36 1.81
CA SER A 76 17.27 -15.74 0.55
C SER A 76 16.30 -16.89 0.75
N ILE A 77 15.22 -16.88 -0.03
CA ILE A 77 14.31 -18.02 -0.18
C ILE A 77 14.46 -18.57 -1.59
N ASP A 78 14.65 -19.88 -1.69
CA ASP A 78 14.81 -20.59 -2.96
C ASP A 78 13.59 -20.37 -3.86
N LYS A 79 13.86 -20.11 -5.14
CA LYS A 79 12.86 -19.85 -6.17
C LYS A 79 11.76 -20.90 -6.28
N LYS A 80 12.05 -22.16 -5.92
CA LYS A 80 11.09 -23.28 -5.90
C LYS A 80 9.93 -23.05 -4.93
N VAL A 81 10.09 -22.19 -3.93
CA VAL A 81 9.04 -21.88 -2.94
C VAL A 81 7.91 -21.07 -3.56
N PHE A 82 8.24 -20.16 -4.48
CA PHE A 82 7.29 -19.22 -5.10
C PHE A 82 7.03 -19.48 -6.58
N ASP A 83 7.71 -20.48 -7.16
CA ASP A 83 7.79 -20.68 -8.62
C ASP A 83 8.25 -19.42 -9.35
N SER A 84 9.25 -18.74 -8.76
CA SER A 84 9.85 -17.53 -9.31
C SER A 84 11.01 -17.87 -10.26
N PRO A 85 11.39 -16.96 -11.17
CA PRO A 85 12.55 -17.20 -12.06
C PRO A 85 13.87 -17.30 -11.28
N GLU A 86 13.93 -16.63 -10.12
CA GLU A 86 15.10 -16.43 -9.29
C GLU A 86 14.75 -16.45 -7.81
N ASN A 87 15.77 -16.55 -6.94
CA ASN A 87 15.56 -16.57 -5.50
C ASN A 87 15.04 -15.21 -5.03
N VAL A 88 14.19 -15.21 -4.02
CA VAL A 88 13.67 -13.98 -3.43
C VAL A 88 14.55 -13.60 -2.24
N ILE A 89 15.05 -12.36 -2.23
CA ILE A 89 15.86 -11.84 -1.14
C ILE A 89 14.98 -11.06 -0.16
N PHE A 90 15.14 -11.32 1.13
CA PHE A 90 14.47 -10.62 2.20
C PHE A 90 15.46 -9.95 3.12
N GLY A 91 15.15 -8.72 3.53
CA GLY A 91 15.82 -8.02 4.61
C GLY A 91 14.87 -7.71 5.75
N ILE A 92 15.18 -8.21 6.95
CA ILE A 92 14.46 -7.83 8.17
C ILE A 92 15.11 -6.57 8.71
N VAL A 93 14.39 -5.45 8.68
CA VAL A 93 14.95 -4.14 9.01
C VAL A 93 14.62 -3.74 10.45
N TYR A 94 15.61 -3.23 11.16
CA TYR A 94 15.42 -2.49 12.40
C TYR A 94 16.35 -1.26 12.42
N VAL A 95 15.78 -0.10 12.12
CA VAL A 95 16.44 1.20 12.25
C VAL A 95 16.06 1.79 13.61
N PRO A 96 17.01 2.17 14.46
CA PRO A 96 16.72 2.72 15.79
C PRO A 96 16.04 4.09 15.66
N PRO A 97 15.18 4.52 16.61
CA PRO A 97 14.54 5.83 16.55
C PRO A 97 15.54 6.98 16.47
N GLU A 98 15.18 8.08 15.78
CA GLU A 98 16.03 9.28 15.55
C GLU A 98 16.62 9.85 16.84
N ASN A 99 15.86 9.80 17.95
CA ASN A 99 16.26 10.36 19.24
C ASN A 99 16.97 9.34 20.14
N SER A 100 17.24 8.13 19.64
CA SER A 100 17.94 7.11 20.43
C SER A 100 19.46 7.29 20.32
N SER A 101 20.18 6.91 21.37
CA SER A 101 21.65 6.86 21.35
C SER A 101 22.23 5.90 20.30
N TYR A 102 21.38 5.07 19.69
CA TYR A 102 21.73 4.09 18.67
C TYR A 102 21.37 4.55 17.26
N SER A 103 20.78 5.75 17.10
CA SER A 103 20.44 6.29 15.78
C SER A 103 21.71 6.45 14.95
N SER A 104 21.68 6.03 13.69
CA SER A 104 22.73 6.32 12.72
C SER A 104 22.15 7.17 11.59
N VAL A 105 22.79 8.30 11.30
CA VAL A 105 22.44 9.12 10.14
C VAL A 105 22.69 8.37 8.83
N GLU A 106 23.60 7.40 8.84
CA GLU A 106 23.99 6.56 7.70
C GLU A 106 23.13 5.30 7.56
N ALA A 107 22.16 5.05 8.45
CA ALA A 107 21.40 3.79 8.45
C ALA A 107 20.76 3.46 7.09
N PHE A 108 20.13 4.46 6.46
CA PHE A 108 19.52 4.28 5.14
C PHE A 108 20.56 4.11 4.04
N ASN A 109 21.70 4.80 4.10
CA ASN A 109 22.80 4.64 3.14
C ASN A 109 23.43 3.25 3.23
N ASP A 110 23.56 2.70 4.44
CA ASP A 110 24.07 1.35 4.66
C ASP A 110 23.10 0.27 4.15
N ILE A 111 21.80 0.46 4.39
CA ILE A 111 20.74 -0.40 3.84
C ILE A 111 20.77 -0.35 2.31
N GLU A 112 20.84 0.85 1.75
CA GLU A 112 20.81 1.09 0.30
C GLU A 112 22.02 0.49 -0.40
N ARG A 113 23.22 0.60 0.18
CA ARG A 113 24.44 0.00 -0.36
C ARG A 113 24.35 -1.53 -0.43
N GLU A 114 23.74 -2.18 0.57
CA GLU A 114 23.52 -3.63 0.53
C GLU A 114 22.38 -4.03 -0.41
N PHE A 115 21.31 -3.23 -0.45
CA PHE A 115 20.22 -3.42 -1.40
C PHE A 115 20.75 -3.44 -2.85
N HIS A 116 21.57 -2.46 -3.23
CA HIS A 116 22.16 -2.39 -4.58
C HIS A 116 22.96 -3.64 -4.95
N LYS A 117 23.79 -4.17 -4.04
CA LYS A 117 24.56 -5.41 -4.26
C LYS A 117 23.67 -6.60 -4.59
N PHE A 118 22.51 -6.71 -3.95
CA PHE A 118 21.55 -7.75 -4.26
C PHE A 118 20.79 -7.46 -5.55
N ASN A 119 20.45 -6.20 -5.79
CA ASN A 119 19.71 -5.76 -6.97
C ASN A 119 20.51 -5.95 -8.28
N GLU A 120 21.84 -6.03 -8.21
CA GLU A 120 22.69 -6.44 -9.35
C GLU A 120 22.38 -7.84 -9.89
N ASN A 121 21.86 -8.73 -9.04
CA ASN A 121 21.65 -10.14 -9.35
C ASN A 121 20.18 -10.54 -9.35
N THR A 122 19.30 -9.72 -8.78
CA THR A 122 17.88 -10.04 -8.69
C THR A 122 16.99 -8.82 -8.60
N ASN A 123 15.81 -8.91 -9.23
CA ASN A 123 14.76 -7.91 -9.09
C ASN A 123 13.68 -8.33 -8.07
N LEU A 124 13.93 -9.37 -7.26
CA LEU A 124 12.98 -9.91 -6.29
C LEU A 124 13.47 -9.68 -4.85
N ILE A 125 13.40 -8.42 -4.39
CA ILE A 125 13.87 -8.01 -3.07
C ILE A 125 12.71 -7.45 -2.24
N CYS A 126 12.55 -7.95 -1.02
CA CYS A 126 11.58 -7.46 -0.05
C CYS A 126 12.28 -6.99 1.23
N LEU A 127 11.95 -5.80 1.69
CA LEU A 127 12.33 -5.32 3.02
C LEU A 127 11.10 -5.28 3.90
N VAL A 128 11.21 -5.86 5.10
CA VAL A 128 10.14 -5.88 6.09
C VAL A 128 10.72 -5.51 7.44
N GLY A 129 10.18 -4.50 8.10
CA GLY A 129 10.82 -4.09 9.33
C GLY A 129 10.30 -2.83 9.97
N ASP A 130 10.92 -2.49 11.10
CA ASP A 130 10.68 -1.23 11.81
C ASP A 130 11.75 -0.27 11.34
N PHE A 131 11.35 0.69 10.52
CA PHE A 131 12.25 1.69 9.98
C PHE A 131 12.33 2.93 10.89
N ASN A 132 11.49 3.02 11.94
CA ASN A 132 11.27 4.24 12.71
C ASN A 132 11.05 5.50 11.83
N ALA A 133 10.54 5.27 10.62
CA ALA A 133 10.35 6.26 9.57
C ALA A 133 8.85 6.57 9.47
N ARG A 134 8.45 7.81 9.73
CA ARG A 134 7.07 8.25 9.54
C ARG A 134 7.00 8.93 8.20
N THR A 135 6.35 8.30 7.22
CA THR A 135 6.36 8.77 5.82
C THR A 135 5.16 9.63 5.46
N GLY A 136 4.16 9.77 6.34
CA GLY A 136 2.92 10.43 5.99
C GLY A 136 2.25 9.79 4.77
N ASN A 137 1.70 10.64 3.91
CA ASN A 137 1.24 10.27 2.57
C ASN A 137 2.24 10.66 1.47
N LEU A 138 3.54 10.77 1.80
CA LEU A 138 4.55 11.00 0.77
C LEU A 138 4.53 9.87 -0.26
N ARG A 139 4.65 10.26 -1.53
CA ARG A 139 4.74 9.35 -2.67
C ARG A 139 6.12 8.70 -2.66
N ASP A 140 6.14 7.38 -2.77
CA ASP A 140 7.31 6.51 -2.88
C ASP A 140 7.69 6.24 -4.34
N TYR A 141 7.19 7.05 -5.27
CA TYR A 141 7.46 7.00 -6.70
C TYR A 141 7.60 8.43 -7.25
N ILE A 142 8.12 8.53 -8.48
CA ILE A 142 8.32 9.77 -9.23
C ILE A 142 7.17 9.90 -10.24
N GLU A 143 6.49 11.05 -10.31
CA GLU A 143 5.51 11.31 -11.38
C GLU A 143 6.19 11.87 -12.62
N ASP A 144 5.60 11.64 -13.80
CA ASP A 144 6.11 12.18 -15.07
C ASP A 144 6.30 13.71 -15.03
N ASN A 145 5.50 14.44 -14.24
CA ASN A 145 5.62 15.90 -14.10
C ASN A 145 6.70 16.33 -13.11
N ASP A 146 7.12 15.44 -12.20
CA ASP A 146 8.21 15.73 -11.25
C ASP A 146 9.58 15.74 -11.97
N THR A 147 9.60 15.29 -13.23
CA THR A 147 10.81 15.07 -14.02
C THR A 147 11.42 16.37 -14.56
N GLU A 148 10.63 17.43 -14.75
CA GLU A 148 11.09 18.76 -15.22
C GLU A 148 12.22 19.34 -14.37
N ASP A 149 12.21 19.10 -13.04
CA ASP A 149 13.29 19.52 -12.12
C ASP A 149 14.55 18.63 -12.20
N TYR A 150 14.43 17.38 -12.65
CA TYR A 150 15.55 16.42 -12.76
C TYR A 150 16.33 16.54 -14.09
N PHE A 151 15.78 17.21 -15.11
CA PHE A 151 16.38 17.31 -16.45
C PHE A 151 17.62 18.21 -16.56
N VAL A 152 18.06 18.88 -15.49
CA VAL A 152 19.14 19.87 -15.58
C VAL A 152 20.52 19.23 -15.85
N ASN A 153 20.73 17.92 -15.68
CA ASN A 153 22.07 17.31 -15.77
C ASN A 153 22.19 15.94 -16.48
N ASN A 154 21.79 15.87 -17.76
CA ASN A 154 22.10 14.81 -18.75
C ASN A 154 21.24 13.53 -18.79
N VAL A 155 20.80 13.21 -20.02
CA VAL A 155 20.62 11.89 -20.69
C VAL A 155 20.32 10.68 -19.80
N ILE A 156 19.14 10.62 -19.18
CA ILE A 156 18.56 9.36 -18.70
C ILE A 156 17.13 9.29 -19.24
N ASP A 157 16.78 8.19 -19.91
CA ASP A 157 15.41 7.93 -20.34
C ASP A 157 14.55 7.66 -19.09
N ILE A 158 13.78 8.67 -18.69
CA ILE A 158 13.04 8.70 -17.42
C ILE A 158 11.92 7.66 -17.38
N THR A 159 11.56 7.09 -18.54
CA THR A 159 10.66 5.94 -18.59
C THR A 159 11.20 4.70 -17.89
N GLU A 160 12.50 4.64 -17.60
CA GLU A 160 13.16 3.57 -16.84
C GLU A 160 13.24 3.85 -15.32
N LEU A 161 12.95 5.07 -14.85
CA LEU A 161 13.22 5.44 -13.45
C LEU A 161 12.17 4.94 -12.45
N THR A 162 10.92 4.71 -12.87
CA THR A 162 9.91 4.09 -12.00
C THR A 162 8.93 3.20 -12.76
N ASP A 163 8.82 1.94 -12.38
CA ASP A 163 7.88 0.97 -12.95
C ASP A 163 6.47 1.17 -12.42
N THR A 164 5.97 2.42 -12.36
CA THR A 164 4.60 2.66 -11.88
C THR A 164 3.54 1.98 -12.76
N LYS A 165 3.89 1.62 -14.00
CA LYS A 165 3.07 0.77 -14.90
C LYS A 165 2.72 -0.57 -14.27
N ILE A 166 3.63 -1.19 -13.52
CA ILE A 166 3.36 -2.47 -12.86
C ILE A 166 2.24 -2.35 -11.83
N LEU A 167 2.09 -1.16 -11.21
CA LEU A 167 1.00 -0.92 -10.26
C LEU A 167 -0.33 -0.91 -11.01
N ASP A 168 -0.38 -0.28 -12.17
CA ASP A 168 -1.58 -0.24 -13.03
C ASP A 168 -1.92 -1.66 -13.54
N GLU A 169 -0.93 -2.42 -14.03
CA GLU A 169 -1.09 -3.81 -14.49
C GLU A 169 -1.62 -4.75 -13.40
N LEU A 170 -1.21 -4.53 -12.15
CA LEU A 170 -1.61 -5.32 -11.00
C LEU A 170 -2.84 -4.77 -10.27
N CYS A 171 -3.45 -3.70 -10.79
CA CYS A 171 -4.57 -2.99 -10.17
C CYS A 171 -4.28 -2.56 -8.71
N ILE A 172 -3.06 -2.11 -8.47
CA ILE A 172 -2.56 -1.60 -7.19
C ILE A 172 -2.64 -0.06 -7.21
N PRO A 173 -3.26 0.59 -6.20
CA PRO A 173 -3.33 2.05 -6.15
C PRO A 173 -1.94 2.70 -6.10
N LYS A 174 -1.71 3.74 -6.91
CA LYS A 174 -0.49 4.55 -6.84
C LYS A 174 -0.35 5.27 -5.50
N HIS A 175 -1.44 5.85 -4.98
CA HIS A 175 -1.40 6.52 -3.68
C HIS A 175 -1.63 5.55 -2.53
N ARG A 176 -0.87 5.74 -1.44
CA ARG A 176 -1.05 5.03 -0.17
C ARG A 176 -1.99 5.82 0.72
N ASN A 177 -2.76 5.11 1.53
CA ASN A 177 -3.50 5.70 2.63
C ASN A 177 -2.74 5.46 3.94
N SER A 178 -2.31 6.53 4.61
CA SER A 178 -1.74 6.44 5.96
C SER A 178 -2.60 7.21 6.96
N PRO A 179 -2.99 6.59 8.09
CA PRO A 179 -3.60 7.33 9.20
C PRO A 179 -2.59 8.22 9.93
N ASP A 180 -1.29 7.91 9.81
CA ASP A 180 -0.21 8.74 10.32
C ASP A 180 0.20 9.75 9.24
N LEU A 181 -0.10 11.03 9.46
CA LEU A 181 0.23 12.13 8.54
C LEU A 181 1.58 12.79 8.84
N VAL A 182 2.26 12.39 9.91
CA VAL A 182 3.54 12.97 10.30
C VAL A 182 4.64 12.47 9.37
N VAL A 183 5.54 13.39 9.02
CA VAL A 183 6.76 13.10 8.27
C VAL A 183 7.97 13.44 9.12
N ASN A 184 8.85 12.47 9.40
CA ASN A 184 10.15 12.71 10.05
C ASN A 184 11.32 12.61 9.05
N ASN A 185 12.56 12.79 9.51
CA ASN A 185 13.74 12.78 8.63
C ASN A 185 13.97 11.39 8.04
N PHE A 186 13.81 10.34 8.84
CA PHE A 186 13.85 8.95 8.38
C PHE A 186 12.73 8.63 7.40
N GLY A 187 11.55 9.24 7.57
CA GLY A 187 10.45 9.18 6.61
C GLY A 187 10.84 9.69 5.24
N ARG A 188 11.52 10.84 5.18
CA ARG A 188 12.03 11.40 3.91
C ARG A 188 13.08 10.49 3.30
N LYS A 189 14.06 10.02 4.10
CA LYS A 189 15.10 9.08 3.64
C LYS A 189 14.53 7.77 3.11
N LEU A 190 13.50 7.21 3.76
CA LEU A 190 12.84 6.00 3.30
C LEU A 190 12.12 6.23 1.95
N VAL A 191 11.46 7.37 1.80
CA VAL A 191 10.80 7.74 0.53
C VAL A 191 11.82 7.96 -0.59
N ASP A 192 12.93 8.62 -0.30
CA ASP A 192 14.01 8.83 -1.27
C ASP A 192 14.63 7.48 -1.67
N PHE A 193 14.89 6.59 -0.71
CA PHE A 193 15.30 5.21 -0.97
C PHE A 193 14.30 4.50 -1.90
N CYS A 194 13.00 4.59 -1.63
CA CYS A 194 11.98 3.98 -2.47
C CYS A 194 12.01 4.50 -3.92
N LYS A 195 12.09 5.82 -4.09
CA LYS A 195 12.14 6.46 -5.41
C LYS A 195 13.39 6.07 -6.19
N ASN A 196 14.56 6.12 -5.54
CA ASN A 196 15.85 5.85 -6.18
C ASN A 196 16.01 4.39 -6.60
N ASN A 197 15.30 3.47 -5.94
CA ASN A 197 15.46 2.03 -6.12
C ASN A 197 14.24 1.35 -6.77
N ASN A 198 13.22 2.12 -7.21
CA ASN A 198 11.98 1.59 -7.77
C ASN A 198 11.31 0.55 -6.84
N VAL A 199 11.19 0.93 -5.57
CA VAL A 199 10.68 0.11 -4.47
C VAL A 199 9.39 0.71 -3.93
N PHE A 200 8.35 -0.13 -3.77
CA PHE A 200 7.02 0.30 -3.38
C PHE A 200 6.63 -0.17 -1.99
N ILE A 201 6.11 0.75 -1.18
CA ILE A 201 5.56 0.48 0.15
C ILE A 201 4.17 -0.17 0.03
N TYR A 202 3.93 -1.21 0.83
CA TYR A 202 2.69 -1.98 0.82
C TYR A 202 1.62 -1.38 1.74
N ASN A 203 2.04 -0.79 2.86
CA ASN A 203 1.16 -0.17 3.84
C ASN A 203 0.28 0.90 3.22
N GLY A 204 -1.02 0.81 3.45
CA GLY A 204 -2.00 1.74 2.87
C GLY A 204 -2.37 1.46 1.42
N ARG A 205 -1.90 0.35 0.82
CA ARG A 205 -1.98 0.13 -0.63
C ARG A 205 -2.37 -1.29 -1.04
N ILE A 206 -1.89 -2.31 -0.34
CA ILE A 206 -2.06 -3.72 -0.75
C ILE A 206 -2.95 -4.47 0.22
N GLY A 207 -3.71 -5.45 -0.30
CA GLY A 207 -4.48 -6.39 0.50
C GLY A 207 -5.58 -5.74 1.33
N ASN A 208 -5.71 -6.15 2.59
CA ASN A 208 -6.69 -5.60 3.53
C ASN A 208 -6.23 -4.27 4.14
N ASP A 209 -4.97 -3.88 3.96
CA ASP A 209 -4.45 -2.61 4.48
C ASP A 209 -4.64 -1.43 3.52
N LYS A 210 -5.50 -1.55 2.49
CA LYS A 210 -5.76 -0.46 1.53
C LYS A 210 -6.27 0.82 2.17
N ALA A 211 -6.99 0.74 3.28
CA ALA A 211 -7.46 1.91 4.03
C ALA A 211 -6.37 2.55 4.90
N GLY A 212 -5.25 1.84 5.09
CA GLY A 212 -4.19 2.21 6.01
C GLY A 212 -4.52 1.85 7.45
N LYS A 213 -3.55 1.27 8.16
CA LYS A 213 -3.63 1.02 9.60
C LYS A 213 -2.34 1.44 10.29
N SER A 214 -2.45 1.93 11.51
CA SER A 214 -1.27 2.20 12.33
C SER A 214 -0.55 0.91 12.68
N THR A 215 0.78 0.94 12.61
CA THR A 215 1.62 -0.20 13.00
C THR A 215 2.10 -0.09 14.43
N SER A 216 1.78 1.01 15.10
CA SER A 216 1.94 1.15 16.55
C SER A 216 0.63 1.52 17.26
N LYS A 217 0.63 1.28 18.57
CA LYS A 217 -0.40 1.72 19.52
C LYS A 217 -0.50 3.24 19.59
N ASN A 218 0.57 3.96 19.28
CA ASN A 218 0.63 5.42 19.29
C ASN A 218 0.13 6.04 17.98
N LEU A 219 -0.62 5.27 17.18
CA LEU A 219 -1.16 5.67 15.89
C LEU A 219 -0.09 6.04 14.84
N SER A 220 1.16 5.63 15.05
CA SER A 220 2.21 5.83 14.05
C SER A 220 2.27 4.68 13.05
N VAL A 221 2.80 4.98 11.86
CA VAL A 221 3.20 3.99 10.86
C VAL A 221 4.71 4.04 10.75
N VAL A 222 5.37 3.02 11.30
CA VAL A 222 6.85 2.91 11.37
C VAL A 222 7.35 1.53 10.95
N ASP A 223 6.51 0.50 11.11
CA ASP A 223 6.73 -0.80 10.50
C ASP A 223 6.22 -0.84 9.06
N TYR A 224 7.07 -1.24 8.12
CA TYR A 224 6.72 -1.34 6.70
C TYR A 224 7.03 -2.71 6.12
N ALA A 225 6.25 -3.07 5.10
CA ALA A 225 6.68 -4.00 4.06
C ALA A 225 6.82 -3.22 2.76
N LEU A 226 7.92 -3.44 2.04
CA LEU A 226 8.21 -2.80 0.76
C LEU A 226 9.04 -3.73 -0.12
N SER A 227 8.91 -3.60 -1.44
CA SER A 227 9.68 -4.42 -2.38
C SER A 227 9.95 -3.72 -3.70
N THR A 228 10.90 -4.26 -4.44
CA THR A 228 11.02 -4.00 -5.88
C THR A 228 9.69 -4.19 -6.60
N ALA A 229 9.52 -3.44 -7.68
CA ALA A 229 8.40 -3.52 -8.62
C ALA A 229 8.02 -4.97 -8.98
N HIS A 230 8.99 -5.75 -9.48
CA HIS A 230 8.76 -7.10 -9.98
C HIS A 230 8.22 -8.07 -8.92
N LEU A 231 8.62 -7.92 -7.65
CA LEU A 231 8.13 -8.80 -6.58
C LEU A 231 6.64 -8.61 -6.30
N LEU A 232 6.04 -7.46 -6.63
CA LEU A 232 4.60 -7.22 -6.47
C LEU A 232 3.75 -8.24 -7.22
N LYS A 233 4.27 -8.82 -8.31
CA LYS A 233 3.61 -9.90 -9.07
C LYS A 233 3.38 -11.14 -8.21
N PHE A 234 4.17 -11.37 -7.17
CA PHE A 234 4.07 -12.54 -6.29
C PHE A 234 3.28 -12.27 -5.01
N VAL A 235 3.02 -10.99 -4.67
CA VAL A 235 2.30 -10.63 -3.45
C VAL A 235 0.84 -11.05 -3.57
N LYS A 236 0.30 -11.90 -2.70
CA LYS A 236 -1.14 -12.26 -2.70
C LYS A 236 -1.93 -11.45 -1.69
N HIS A 237 -1.32 -11.14 -0.55
CA HIS A 237 -2.01 -10.45 0.53
C HIS A 237 -1.03 -9.65 1.38
N PHE A 238 -1.50 -8.54 1.94
CA PHE A 238 -0.81 -7.78 2.96
C PHE A 238 -1.82 -7.21 3.94
N GLU A 239 -1.52 -7.29 5.22
CA GLU A 239 -2.30 -6.65 6.27
C GLU A 239 -1.45 -6.31 7.50
N VAL A 240 -1.87 -5.28 8.22
CA VAL A 240 -1.40 -4.99 9.57
C VAL A 240 -2.37 -5.67 10.56
N LEU A 241 -1.87 -6.64 11.31
CA LEU A 241 -2.67 -7.41 12.26
C LEU A 241 -3.06 -6.56 13.48
N GLU A 242 -3.98 -7.07 14.29
CA GLU A 242 -4.36 -6.40 15.54
C GLU A 242 -3.21 -6.37 16.53
N PHE A 243 -3.10 -5.24 17.24
CA PHE A 243 -2.15 -5.11 18.33
C PHE A 243 -2.47 -6.15 19.41
N SER A 244 -1.42 -6.82 19.90
CA SER A 244 -1.53 -7.76 21.00
C SER A 244 -0.44 -7.52 22.02
N LYS A 245 -0.86 -7.20 23.25
CA LYS A 245 0.02 -7.04 24.42
C LYS A 245 0.85 -8.30 24.73
N LEU A 246 0.42 -9.47 24.23
CA LEU A 246 1.17 -10.72 24.38
C LEU A 246 2.41 -10.77 23.49
N TYR A 247 2.41 -10.04 22.37
CA TYR A 247 3.49 -10.06 21.39
C TYR A 247 4.35 -8.80 21.48
N SER A 248 3.76 -7.63 21.72
CA SER A 248 4.50 -6.37 21.78
C SER A 248 3.85 -5.41 22.78
N ASP A 249 4.65 -4.48 23.28
CA ASP A 249 4.21 -3.36 24.10
C ASP A 249 3.62 -2.22 23.27
N ILE A 250 4.14 -2.04 22.05
CA ILE A 250 3.83 -0.87 21.21
C ILE A 250 3.41 -1.26 19.79
N HIS A 251 3.94 -2.33 19.20
CA HIS A 251 3.81 -2.57 17.75
C HIS A 251 2.79 -3.66 17.39
N SER A 252 2.13 -3.45 16.25
CA SER A 252 1.25 -4.41 15.59
C SER A 252 2.03 -5.26 14.60
N PRO A 253 1.75 -6.57 14.49
CA PRO A 253 2.41 -7.41 13.50
C PRO A 253 2.05 -7.07 12.05
N LEU A 254 2.99 -7.22 11.14
CA LEU A 254 2.71 -7.23 9.69
C LEU A 254 2.50 -8.67 9.22
N SER A 255 1.54 -8.90 8.33
CA SER A 255 1.31 -10.19 7.66
C SER A 255 1.45 -10.00 6.15
N LEU A 256 2.41 -10.68 5.56
CA LEU A 256 2.66 -10.67 4.12
C LEU A 256 2.50 -12.08 3.56
N VAL A 257 1.69 -12.21 2.52
CA VAL A 257 1.52 -13.46 1.79
C VAL A 257 2.06 -13.34 0.40
N LEU A 258 2.99 -14.22 0.04
CA LEU A 258 3.51 -14.37 -1.31
C LEU A 258 3.06 -15.71 -1.89
N GLY A 259 2.97 -15.81 -3.20
CA GLY A 259 2.62 -17.04 -3.88
C GLY A 259 3.13 -17.04 -5.31
N GLU A 260 2.58 -17.92 -6.12
CA GLU A 260 2.84 -17.96 -7.56
C GLU A 260 2.50 -16.62 -8.21
N ILE A 261 2.99 -16.38 -9.42
CA ILE A 261 2.76 -15.14 -10.16
C ILE A 261 1.25 -14.81 -10.20
N ARG A 262 0.89 -13.55 -9.92
CA ARG A 262 -0.45 -13.02 -10.19
C ARG A 262 -0.69 -13.09 -11.70
N PRO A 263 -1.82 -13.63 -12.16
CA PRO A 263 -2.20 -13.42 -13.55
C PRO A 263 -2.21 -11.91 -13.79
N GLU A 264 -1.59 -11.47 -14.88
CA GLU A 264 -1.80 -10.10 -15.37
C GLU A 264 -3.30 -9.85 -15.38
N CYS A 265 -3.73 -8.67 -14.94
CA CYS A 265 -5.11 -8.30 -15.16
C CYS A 265 -5.31 -8.24 -16.67
N ILE A 266 -5.82 -9.33 -17.26
CA ILE A 266 -6.31 -9.32 -18.63
C ILE A 266 -7.32 -8.18 -18.62
N HIS A 267 -7.04 -7.14 -19.39
CA HIS A 267 -8.09 -6.23 -19.82
C HIS A 267 -9.10 -7.10 -20.58
N GLN A 268 -10.04 -7.70 -19.84
CA GLN A 268 -11.27 -8.17 -20.43
C GLN A 268 -11.89 -6.92 -21.02
N ASN A 269 -11.94 -6.88 -22.35
CA ASN A 269 -12.77 -5.97 -23.12
C ASN A 269 -14.28 -6.23 -22.89
N GLU A 270 -14.63 -6.79 -21.73
CA GLU A 270 -15.94 -6.67 -21.10
C GLU A 270 -15.78 -5.62 -20.00
N CYS A 271 -15.97 -4.37 -20.41
CA CYS A 271 -15.93 -3.23 -19.53
C CYS A 271 -17.17 -3.23 -18.63
N ASP A 272 -17.27 -4.18 -17.69
CA ASP A 272 -18.06 -4.04 -16.48
C ASP A 272 -17.37 -2.98 -15.62
N ARG A 273 -17.60 -1.73 -16.02
CA ARG A 273 -17.13 -0.51 -15.36
C ARG A 273 -17.85 -0.34 -14.03
N ASN A 274 -17.45 -1.12 -13.04
CA ASN A 274 -17.47 -0.68 -11.65
C ASN A 274 -16.14 0.02 -11.31
N ILE A 275 -15.77 0.99 -12.14
CA ILE A 275 -14.90 2.08 -11.71
C ILE A 275 -15.73 2.86 -10.68
N PRO A 276 -15.24 3.12 -9.45
CA PRO A 276 -15.84 4.16 -8.64
C PRO A 276 -15.62 5.45 -9.42
N VAL A 277 -16.67 5.89 -10.07
CA VAL A 277 -16.61 7.10 -10.85
C VAL A 277 -16.19 8.21 -9.89
N ARG A 278 -15.03 8.81 -10.16
CA ARG A 278 -14.71 10.13 -9.63
C ARG A 278 -15.81 11.07 -10.10
N ILE A 279 -16.74 11.38 -9.20
CA ILE A 279 -17.69 12.47 -9.35
C ILE A 279 -16.82 13.71 -9.53
N LYS A 280 -16.78 14.27 -10.74
CA LYS A 280 -16.17 15.58 -10.93
C LYS A 280 -17.01 16.56 -10.08
N PRO A 281 -16.40 17.34 -9.16
CA PRO A 281 -17.15 18.28 -8.33
C PRO A 281 -17.65 19.45 -9.18
N TRP A 282 -18.91 19.83 -9.00
CA TRP A 282 -19.56 20.93 -9.73
C TRP A 282 -18.64 22.16 -9.84
N LYS A 283 -18.46 22.66 -11.07
CA LYS A 283 -17.74 23.91 -11.33
C LYS A 283 -18.74 25.01 -11.66
N PHE A 284 -18.70 26.09 -10.90
CA PHE A 284 -19.61 27.23 -11.04
C PHE A 284 -19.66 27.81 -12.46
N GLU A 285 -18.51 27.79 -13.16
CA GLU A 285 -18.35 28.24 -14.55
C GLU A 285 -19.22 27.50 -15.58
N LYS A 286 -19.78 26.33 -15.22
CA LYS A 286 -20.64 25.51 -16.09
C LYS A 286 -22.14 25.66 -15.81
N SER A 287 -22.52 26.58 -14.92
CA SER A 287 -23.92 26.88 -14.58
C SER A 287 -24.78 27.28 -15.78
N LEU A 288 -24.26 28.13 -16.66
CA LEU A 288 -24.99 28.59 -17.84
C LEU A 288 -25.21 27.47 -18.86
N ASP A 289 -24.18 26.66 -19.10
CA ASP A 289 -24.27 25.53 -20.02
C ASP A 289 -25.29 24.50 -19.50
N PHE A 290 -25.31 24.20 -18.20
CA PHE A 290 -26.31 23.31 -17.58
C PHE A 290 -27.74 23.83 -17.77
N LYS A 291 -27.95 25.13 -17.55
CA LYS A 291 -29.26 25.77 -17.74
C LYS A 291 -29.75 25.62 -19.19
N ASN A 292 -28.85 25.80 -20.16
CA ASN A 292 -29.18 25.69 -21.59
C ASN A 292 -29.49 24.25 -22.04
N ASN A 293 -29.09 23.24 -21.26
CA ASN A 293 -29.33 21.83 -21.57
C ASN A 293 -30.61 21.25 -20.96
N ILE A 294 -31.33 22.03 -20.13
CA ILE A 294 -32.63 21.64 -19.61
C ILE A 294 -33.64 21.61 -20.75
N ASP A 295 -34.29 20.46 -20.91
CA ASP A 295 -35.34 20.27 -21.91
C ASP A 295 -36.65 20.93 -21.46
N LEU A 296 -36.90 22.15 -21.95
CA LEU A 296 -38.07 22.94 -21.58
C LEU A 296 -39.39 22.27 -21.94
N SER A 297 -39.45 21.51 -23.04
CA SER A 297 -40.68 20.82 -23.45
C SER A 297 -41.12 19.78 -22.42
N ARG A 298 -40.15 19.10 -21.79
CA ARG A 298 -40.41 18.14 -20.71
C ARG A 298 -40.78 18.83 -19.40
N VAL A 299 -40.26 20.02 -19.15
CA VAL A 299 -40.64 20.82 -17.98
C VAL A 299 -42.10 21.28 -18.13
N GLU A 300 -42.50 21.73 -19.31
CA GLU A 300 -43.88 22.12 -19.62
C GLU A 300 -44.86 20.95 -19.42
N ALA A 301 -44.52 19.75 -19.90
CA ALA A 301 -45.33 18.55 -19.68
C ALA A 301 -45.51 18.20 -18.20
N VAL A 302 -44.48 18.39 -17.36
CA VAL A 302 -44.59 18.18 -15.91
C VAL A 302 -45.51 19.22 -15.26
N LEU A 303 -45.47 20.47 -15.72
CA LEU A 303 -46.34 21.54 -15.23
C LEU A 303 -47.81 21.26 -15.58
N GLU A 304 -48.09 20.81 -16.80
CA GLU A 304 -49.45 20.40 -17.20
C GLU A 304 -49.97 19.23 -16.34
N ASN A 305 -49.12 18.24 -16.07
CA ASN A 305 -49.48 17.11 -15.19
C ASN A 305 -49.79 17.57 -13.75
N LEU A 306 -49.04 18.55 -13.23
CA LEU A 306 -49.30 19.15 -11.92
C LEU A 306 -50.63 19.92 -11.89
N ASP A 307 -50.95 20.66 -12.94
CA ASP A 307 -52.22 21.38 -13.05
C ASP A 307 -53.43 20.42 -13.13
N ILE A 308 -53.28 19.29 -13.83
CA ILE A 308 -54.29 18.22 -13.88
C ILE A 308 -54.49 17.59 -12.50
N LEU A 309 -53.42 17.31 -11.76
CA LEU A 309 -53.49 16.76 -10.41
C LEU A 309 -54.12 17.74 -9.41
N ASN A 310 -53.89 19.04 -9.61
CA ASN A 310 -54.44 20.10 -8.77
C ASN A 310 -55.94 20.35 -9.06
N THR A 311 -56.42 20.03 -10.26
CA THR A 311 -57.81 20.27 -10.68
C THR A 311 -58.75 19.07 -10.50
N ASN A 312 -58.24 17.83 -10.48
CA ASN A 312 -59.08 16.62 -10.58
C ASN A 312 -59.24 15.73 -9.33
N THR A 313 -58.68 16.05 -8.15
CA THR A 313 -58.82 15.14 -6.99
C THR A 313 -58.89 15.80 -5.62
N THR A 314 -59.85 15.34 -4.79
CA THR A 314 -59.98 15.63 -3.35
C THR A 314 -59.02 14.81 -2.48
N ASP A 315 -58.20 13.94 -3.07
CA ASP A 315 -57.20 13.15 -2.34
C ASP A 315 -56.01 12.82 -3.28
N ILE A 316 -54.90 13.53 -3.12
CA ILE A 316 -53.70 13.34 -3.95
C ILE A 316 -52.99 12.07 -3.49
N GLN A 317 -52.87 11.08 -4.37
CA GLN A 317 -52.18 9.85 -4.05
C GLN A 317 -50.66 10.04 -4.02
N LYS A 318 -50.02 9.37 -3.05
CA LYS A 318 -48.56 9.37 -2.88
C LYS A 318 -47.81 8.99 -4.16
N ASP A 319 -48.35 8.06 -4.93
CA ASP A 319 -47.71 7.57 -6.16
C ASP A 319 -47.68 8.62 -7.27
N SER A 320 -48.72 9.47 -7.36
CA SER A 320 -48.76 10.59 -8.30
C SER A 320 -47.68 11.63 -7.98
N VAL A 321 -47.47 11.92 -6.70
CA VAL A 321 -46.39 12.83 -6.25
C VAL A 321 -45.01 12.23 -6.55
N ASN A 322 -44.82 10.94 -6.26
CA ASN A 322 -43.57 10.25 -6.54
C ASN A 322 -43.22 10.27 -8.03
N GLN A 323 -44.23 10.11 -8.90
CA GLN A 323 -44.04 10.14 -10.34
C GLN A 323 -43.55 11.51 -10.81
N VAL A 324 -44.18 12.60 -10.35
CA VAL A 324 -43.74 13.96 -10.68
C VAL A 324 -42.31 14.22 -10.21
N VAL A 325 -41.98 13.84 -8.97
CA VAL A 325 -40.62 14.00 -8.41
C VAL A 325 -39.61 13.22 -9.25
N GLN A 326 -39.96 12.02 -9.70
CA GLN A 326 -39.10 11.20 -10.54
C GLN A 326 -38.90 11.80 -11.93
N GLU A 327 -39.93 12.39 -12.53
CA GLU A 327 -39.84 13.07 -13.83
C GLU A 327 -38.95 14.32 -13.76
N ILE A 328 -39.11 15.17 -12.74
CA ILE A 328 -38.24 16.33 -12.50
C ILE A 328 -36.79 15.89 -12.31
N SER A 329 -36.59 14.86 -11.47
CA SER A 329 -35.25 14.31 -11.21
C SER A 329 -34.58 13.82 -12.50
N ASN A 330 -35.34 13.15 -13.37
CA ASN A 330 -34.85 12.66 -14.65
C ASN A 330 -34.46 13.81 -15.61
N ILE A 331 -35.22 14.91 -15.65
CA ILE A 331 -34.91 16.08 -16.49
C ILE A 331 -33.55 16.69 -16.07
N LEU A 332 -33.36 16.90 -14.76
CA LEU A 332 -32.11 17.46 -14.23
C LEU A 332 -30.92 16.51 -14.46
N LEU A 333 -31.16 15.21 -14.33
CA LEU A 333 -30.19 14.15 -14.58
C LEU A 333 -29.70 14.13 -16.02
N GLU A 334 -30.61 14.15 -16.99
CA GLU A 334 -30.26 14.12 -18.41
C GLU A 334 -29.52 15.39 -18.84
N SER A 335 -29.91 16.56 -18.29
CA SER A 335 -29.16 17.80 -18.51
C SER A 335 -27.72 17.70 -18.00
N ALA A 336 -27.51 17.10 -16.81
CA ALA A 336 -26.17 16.89 -16.24
C ALA A 336 -25.33 15.85 -17.02
N LYS A 337 -25.96 14.78 -17.54
CA LYS A 337 -25.29 13.71 -18.29
C LYS A 337 -24.63 14.19 -19.58
N LYS A 338 -25.20 15.20 -20.26
CA LYS A 338 -24.63 15.79 -21.49
C LYS A 338 -23.21 16.35 -21.31
N PHE A 339 -22.74 16.52 -20.07
CA PHE A 339 -21.41 17.04 -19.78
C PHE A 339 -20.36 15.98 -19.38
N SER A 340 -20.63 14.68 -19.46
CA SER A 340 -19.76 13.60 -18.91
C SER A 340 -19.57 13.63 -17.38
N TRP A 341 -20.60 14.09 -16.64
CA TRP A 341 -20.68 14.04 -15.18
C TRP A 341 -21.62 12.89 -14.82
N PHE A 342 -21.11 11.92 -14.09
CA PHE A 342 -21.69 10.57 -14.02
C PHE A 342 -22.94 10.46 -13.14
N ASN A 343 -23.73 9.43 -13.46
CA ASN A 343 -24.69 8.69 -12.63
C ASN A 343 -25.01 9.32 -11.25
N LEU A 344 -26.13 10.06 -11.15
CA LEU A 344 -26.82 10.15 -9.86
C LEU A 344 -27.30 8.72 -9.53
N ARG A 345 -26.61 8.05 -8.59
CA ARG A 345 -27.24 6.95 -7.86
C ARG A 345 -28.51 7.51 -7.25
N LYS A 346 -29.64 6.85 -7.48
CA LYS A 346 -30.94 7.11 -6.85
C LYS A 346 -30.72 7.60 -5.43
N ALA A 347 -30.94 8.89 -5.19
CA ALA A 347 -31.22 9.35 -3.84
C ALA A 347 -32.46 8.58 -3.43
N LYS A 348 -32.33 7.70 -2.44
CA LYS A 348 -33.50 7.27 -1.68
C LYS A 348 -33.98 8.54 -0.98
N PHE A 349 -35.00 9.16 -1.56
CA PHE A 349 -35.88 10.07 -0.84
C PHE A 349 -36.67 9.27 0.19
#